data_AF-A0A520ZVL3-F1
#
_entry.id   AF-A0A520ZVL3-F1
#
_cell.length_a   1.000
_cell.length_b   1.000
_cell.length_c   1.000
_cell.angle_alpha   90.00
_cell.angle_beta   90.00
_cell.angle_gamma   90.00
#
_symmetry.space_group_name_H-M   'P 1'
#
loop_
_entity.id
_entity.type
_entity.pdbx_description
1 polymer ?
#
loop_
_entity_poly.entity_id
_entity_poly.type
_entity_poly.pdbx_seq_one_letter_code
_entity_poly.pdbx_strand_id
1 'polypeptide(L)' 'MSKVDLIDARDAFTNINNSSSVLVCAYERDDKFHRLHLEGALSLSKFQSIWSTLSKDTELIFY' A
#
# COMPACT_ATOMS: atom_id res chain seq x y z
N MET A 1 -1.63 15.91 -13.86
CA MET A 1 -1.78 15.13 -12.62
C MET A 1 -2.56 13.89 -12.97
N SER A 2 -2.00 12.70 -12.75
CA SER A 2 -2.71 11.45 -12.99
C SER A 2 -3.92 11.36 -12.07
N LYS A 3 -5.04 10.82 -12.56
CA LYS A 3 -6.24 10.60 -11.76
C LYS A 3 -5.93 9.49 -10.74
N VAL A 4 -6.26 9.72 -9.49
CA VAL A 4 -6.17 8.74 -8.41
C VAL A 4 -7.60 8.42 -8.00
N ASP A 5 -7.92 7.14 -7.88
CA ASP A 5 -9.23 6.69 -7.42
C ASP A 5 -9.20 6.47 -5.90
N LEU A 6 -10.27 6.86 -5.22
CA LEU A 6 -10.46 6.64 -3.79
C LEU A 6 -11.19 5.31 -3.58
N ILE A 7 -10.81 4.59 -2.54
CA ILE A 7 -11.40 3.30 -2.16
C ILE A 7 -11.80 3.34 -0.69
N ASP A 8 -12.86 2.63 -0.33
CA ASP A 8 -13.25 2.44 1.06
C ASP A 8 -12.26 1.49 1.78
N ALA A 9 -12.03 1.72 3.06
CA ALA A 9 -11.11 0.90 3.85
C ALA A 9 -11.49 -0.59 3.87
N ARG A 10 -12.80 -0.89 3.84
CA ARG A 10 -13.28 -2.27 3.81
C ARG A 10 -12.94 -2.97 2.49
N ASP A 11 -13.13 -2.28 1.38
CA ASP A 11 -12.84 -2.81 0.04
C ASP A 11 -11.32 -2.99 -0.14
N ALA A 12 -10.52 -2.03 0.34
CA ALA A 12 -9.07 -2.14 0.37
C ALA A 12 -8.61 -3.40 1.14
N PHE A 13 -9.17 -3.64 2.33
CA PHE A 13 -8.86 -4.83 3.13
C PHE A 13 -9.22 -6.13 2.41
N THR A 14 -10.38 -6.20 1.74
CA THR A 14 -10.77 -7.35 0.92
C THR A 14 -9.80 -7.58 -0.23
N ASN A 15 -9.38 -6.51 -0.92
CA ASN A 15 -8.46 -6.61 -2.05
C ASN A 15 -7.07 -7.14 -1.64
N ILE A 16 -6.55 -6.66 -0.51
CA ILE A 16 -5.26 -7.12 0.04
C ILE A 16 -5.32 -8.60 0.42
N ASN A 17 -6.38 -9.03 1.10
CA ASN A 17 -6.54 -10.43 1.52
C ASN A 17 -6.67 -11.39 0.34
N ASN A 18 -7.23 -10.92 -0.79
CA ASN A 18 -7.30 -11.69 -2.02
C ASN A 18 -5.98 -11.68 -2.83
N SER A 19 -4.92 -11.03 -2.31
CA SER A 19 -3.64 -10.82 -3.01
C SER A 19 -3.76 -10.08 -4.34
N SER A 20 -4.85 -9.31 -4.53
CA SER A 20 -5.10 -8.54 -5.74
C SER A 20 -4.42 -7.16 -5.71
N SER A 21 -4.08 -6.67 -4.52
CA SER A 21 -3.57 -5.32 -4.32
C SER A 21 -2.53 -5.26 -3.20
N VAL A 22 -1.67 -4.26 -3.25
CA VAL A 22 -0.65 -3.98 -2.22
C VAL A 22 -1.02 -2.70 -1.49
N LEU A 23 -1.09 -2.78 -0.16
CA LEU A 23 -1.30 -1.62 0.69
C LEU A 23 0.04 -1.02 1.12
N VAL A 24 0.21 0.26 0.86
CA VAL A 24 1.43 1.01 1.16
C VAL A 24 1.11 2.14 2.11
N CYS A 25 1.80 2.15 3.24
CA CYS A 25 1.77 3.28 4.17
C CYS A 25 2.67 4.39 3.62
N ALA A 26 2.09 5.55 3.30
CA ALA A 26 2.79 6.67 2.68
C ALA A 26 3.53 7.58 3.67
N TYR A 27 3.58 7.22 4.96
CA TYR A 27 4.40 7.95 5.92
C TYR A 27 5.88 7.85 5.57
N GLU A 28 6.55 9.00 5.43
CA GLU A 28 7.98 9.08 5.12
C GLU A 28 8.87 8.49 6.21
N ARG A 29 8.40 8.46 7.46
CA ARG A 29 9.19 7.99 8.60
C ARG A 29 8.77 6.59 9.05
N ASP A 30 9.73 5.68 9.06
CA ASP A 30 9.52 4.29 9.48
C ASP A 30 9.08 4.14 10.95
N ASP A 31 9.38 5.10 11.82
CA ASP A 31 8.93 5.06 13.22
C ASP A 31 7.41 5.30 13.35
N LYS A 32 6.82 6.08 12.44
CA LYS A 32 5.36 6.21 12.34
C LYS A 32 4.72 4.93 11.84
N PHE A 33 5.32 4.29 10.83
CA PHE A 33 4.87 3.00 10.32
C PHE A 33 4.79 1.94 11.45
N HIS A 34 5.86 1.80 12.25
CA HIS A 34 5.88 0.81 13.34
C HIS A 34 4.77 1.00 14.38
N ARG A 35 4.26 2.22 14.56
CA ARG A 35 3.22 2.53 15.56
C ARG A 35 1.81 2.58 14.99
N LEU A 36 1.65 2.93 13.71
CA LEU A 36 0.38 3.34 13.11
C LEU A 36 0.02 2.57 11.84
N HIS A 37 0.82 1.58 11.43
CA HIS A 37 0.50 0.80 10.25
C HIS A 37 -0.80 0.02 10.42
N LEU A 38 -1.56 -0.03 9.34
CA LEU A 38 -2.65 -0.98 9.16
C LEU A 38 -2.07 -2.38 8.91
N GLU A 39 -2.81 -3.39 9.34
CA GLU A 39 -2.45 -4.79 9.11
C GLU A 39 -2.27 -5.07 7.61
N GLY A 40 -1.20 -5.80 7.27
CA GLY A 40 -0.86 -6.12 5.87
C GLY A 40 -0.21 -4.99 5.07
N ALA A 41 -0.04 -3.79 5.64
CA ALA A 41 0.62 -2.68 4.95
C ALA A 41 2.14 -2.86 4.84
N LEU A 42 2.71 -2.42 3.72
CA LEU A 42 4.14 -2.22 3.55
C LEU A 42 4.53 -0.79 3.94
N SER A 43 5.70 -0.62 4.55
CA SER A 43 6.28 0.72 4.71
C SER A 43 6.66 1.29 3.33
N LEU A 44 6.70 2.61 3.21
CA LEU A 44 7.16 3.27 2.00
C LEU A 44 8.57 2.81 1.58
N SER A 45 9.47 2.66 2.56
CA SER A 45 10.84 2.16 2.37
C SER A 45 10.85 0.72 1.81
N LYS A 46 10.01 -0.15 2.34
CA LYS A 46 9.89 -1.54 1.86
C LYS A 46 9.31 -1.58 0.45
N PHE A 47 8.27 -0.80 0.18
CA PHE A 47 7.68 -0.67 -1.14
C PHE A 47 8.72 -0.21 -2.18
N GLN A 48 9.50 0.82 -1.88
CA GLN A 48 10.58 1.30 -2.77
C GLN A 48 11.61 0.21 -3.07
N SER A 49 11.93 -0.65 -2.10
CA SER A 49 12.89 -1.75 -2.30
C SER A 49 12.38 -2.85 -3.24
N ILE A 50 11.04 -3.02 -3.36
CA ILE A 50 10.42 -4.06 -4.19
C ILE A 50 9.73 -3.49 -5.44
N TRP A 51 9.64 -2.16 -5.58
CA TRP A 51 8.91 -1.49 -6.66
C TRP A 51 9.31 -1.98 -8.04
N SER A 52 10.61 -2.22 -8.27
CA SER A 52 11.12 -2.73 -9.55
C SER A 52 10.71 -4.18 -9.86
N THR A 53 10.24 -4.92 -8.85
CA THR A 53 9.80 -6.33 -8.98
C THR A 53 8.29 -6.49 -9.07
N LEU A 54 7.52 -5.43 -8.78
CA LEU A 54 6.07 -5.46 -8.83
C LEU A 54 5.59 -5.42 -10.29
N SER A 55 4.51 -6.15 -10.58
CA SER A 55 3.85 -6.04 -11.88
C SER A 55 3.21 -4.67 -12.02
N LYS A 56 3.18 -4.14 -13.25
CA LYS A 56 2.47 -2.89 -13.55
C LYS A 56 0.95 -3.03 -13.42
N ASP A 57 0.45 -4.27 -13.42
CA ASP A 57 -0.97 -4.59 -13.23
C ASP A 57 -1.35 -4.70 -11.75
N THR A 58 -0.37 -4.67 -10.84
CA THR A 58 -0.64 -4.72 -9.40
C THR A 58 -1.26 -3.41 -8.94
N GLU A 59 -2.48 -3.48 -8.41
CA GLU A 59 -3.12 -2.33 -7.79
C GLU A 59 -2.37 -1.93 -6.52
N LEU A 60 -2.12 -0.62 -6.39
CA LEU A 60 -1.41 -0.04 -5.25
C LEU A 60 -2.34 0.91 -4.51
N ILE A 61 -2.54 0.63 -3.24
CA ILE A 61 -3.39 1.43 -2.37
C ILE A 61 -2.48 2.18 -1.41
N PHE A 62 -2.48 3.51 -1.49
CA PHE A 62 -1.70 4.38 -0.61
C PHE A 62 -2.60 5.01 0.44
N TYR A 63 -2.12 5.08 1.69
CA TYR A 63 -2.78 5.78 2.78
C TYR A 63 -1.79 6.53 3.67
#